data_AF-A0A929AZ15-F1
#
_entry.id   AF-A0A929AZ15-F1
#
_cell.length_a   1.000
_cell.length_b   1.000
_cell.length_c   1.000
_cell.angle_alpha   90.00
_cell.angle_beta   90.00
_cell.angle_gamma   90.00
#
_symmetry.space_group_name_H-M   'P 1'
#
loop_
_entity.id
_entity.type
_entity.pdbx_description
1 polymer ?
#
loop_
_entity_poly.entity_id
_entity_poly.type
_entity_poly.pdbx_seq_one_letter_code
_entity_poly.pdbx_strand_id
1 'polypeptide(L)'
;MKDISFKSLLKHHPHHSRRQELEINLPLVLLIGASIAVAIYILLLPIRTSPIGVLLYDRGFTQPLTIALASIVATITILKYIKLRQEYRALRRIWIAEHIPLNQPNSQEIALLQQRLAKEGSLVAVRCSRILQAYIQSGDRTAAAEFALDDSSFYTSSSESSYSFPRILVWAIPLLGFLGTVFGISQAVGGFTGVLEQAGDVDQIKEGITSVTTGLAVAFDTTLLALCLSILVMIPLVLVERYESHLLLGIDVFINDKLLPRLQTKNKDLSAETINNAVKGAIDEHFPNPETLVEPAHQYAREAAQKLATGFLTEIAKIQDISSQVIEQVANVREIAAKDRQEFMTFFGQQHQANQELIEQIKNTVEEIKARNQSVANGLSDQTREIRQQLEQLTSVLENRVSALEKATSKITDLQQLQHNLNNSLQSLEKAGHLEEVLVGVKDNLARLQPLLQQMNKPRRITFIEQDNGNIPL
;
A
#
# COMPACT_ATOMS: atom_id res chain seq x y z
N MET A 1 -39.33 -18.29 -18.83
CA MET A 1 -38.55 -19.27 -19.64
C MET A 1 -37.21 -19.46 -18.95
N LYS A 2 -37.00 -20.65 -18.37
CA LYS A 2 -35.78 -21.21 -17.73
C LYS A 2 -35.18 -20.48 -16.52
N ASP A 3 -35.67 -20.89 -15.34
CA ASP A 3 -34.88 -21.03 -14.11
C ASP A 3 -33.64 -21.90 -14.36
N ILE A 4 -32.51 -21.25 -14.64
CA ILE A 4 -31.20 -21.91 -14.57
C ILE A 4 -30.81 -21.91 -13.10
N SER A 5 -31.29 -22.92 -12.38
CA SER A 5 -31.01 -23.14 -10.96
C SER A 5 -29.50 -23.21 -10.73
N PHE A 6 -28.99 -22.33 -9.87
CA PHE A 6 -27.61 -22.25 -9.35
C PHE A 6 -27.03 -23.60 -8.87
N LYS A 7 -27.88 -24.61 -8.60
CA LYS A 7 -27.46 -26.00 -8.34
C LYS A 7 -26.75 -26.67 -9.51
N SER A 8 -26.98 -26.28 -10.77
CA SER A 8 -26.34 -26.98 -11.91
C SER A 8 -24.88 -26.59 -12.12
N LEU A 9 -24.46 -25.41 -11.64
CA LEU A 9 -23.05 -24.98 -11.68
C LEU A 9 -22.18 -25.67 -10.60
N LEU A 10 -22.81 -26.36 -9.65
CA LEU A 10 -22.16 -27.19 -8.63
C LEU A 10 -22.09 -28.68 -9.00
N LYS A 11 -22.55 -29.08 -10.20
CA LYS A 11 -22.57 -30.49 -10.60
C LYS A 11 -21.18 -30.96 -11.00
N HIS A 12 -20.59 -31.76 -10.11
CA HIS A 12 -19.38 -32.58 -10.32
C HIS A 12 -19.37 -33.21 -11.72
N HIS A 13 -18.34 -32.90 -12.50
CA HIS A 13 -17.86 -33.81 -13.55
C HIS A 13 -16.93 -34.84 -12.90
N PRO A 14 -17.00 -36.13 -13.29
CA PRO A 14 -16.39 -37.21 -12.56
C PRO A 14 -14.94 -37.37 -13.02
N HIS A 15 -13.95 -37.09 -12.15
CA HIS A 15 -12.68 -37.83 -12.16
C HIS A 15 -11.74 -37.58 -10.98
N HIS A 16 -12.09 -36.76 -9.98
CA HIS A 16 -11.28 -36.62 -8.78
C HIS A 16 -11.84 -37.40 -7.60
N SER A 17 -10.95 -38.07 -6.87
CA SER A 17 -11.21 -38.99 -5.76
C SER A 17 -12.29 -38.47 -4.82
N ARG A 18 -13.22 -39.34 -4.38
CA ARG A 18 -14.34 -39.09 -3.44
C ARG A 18 -13.96 -38.39 -2.11
N ARG A 19 -12.70 -38.02 -1.89
CA ARG A 19 -12.15 -37.39 -0.69
C ARG A 19 -12.12 -35.85 -0.74
N GLN A 20 -12.38 -35.19 -1.88
CA GLN A 20 -12.22 -33.74 -2.07
C GLN A 20 -13.53 -32.92 -2.07
N GLU A 21 -14.42 -33.14 -1.10
CA GLU A 21 -15.77 -32.53 -1.11
C GLU A 21 -15.76 -31.01 -0.77
N LEU A 22 -14.75 -30.55 -0.04
CA LEU A 22 -14.58 -29.14 0.35
C LEU A 22 -13.82 -28.30 -0.69
N GLU A 23 -13.15 -28.94 -1.65
CA GLU A 23 -12.41 -28.22 -2.68
C GLU A 23 -13.38 -27.48 -3.62
N ILE A 24 -12.99 -26.28 -4.04
CA ILE A 24 -13.71 -25.50 -5.03
C ILE A 24 -12.92 -25.59 -6.33
N ASN A 25 -13.62 -25.80 -7.44
CA ASN A 25 -13.00 -25.81 -8.77
C ASN A 25 -12.31 -24.46 -9.05
N LEU A 26 -10.99 -24.45 -8.91
CA LEU A 26 -10.14 -23.27 -9.12
C LEU A 26 -10.40 -22.54 -10.45
N PRO A 27 -10.52 -23.21 -11.62
CA PRO A 27 -10.75 -22.48 -12.88
C PRO A 27 -12.11 -21.77 -12.91
N LEU A 28 -13.14 -22.37 -12.29
CA LEU A 28 -14.47 -21.78 -12.19
C LEU A 28 -14.45 -20.56 -11.27
N VAL A 29 -13.72 -20.64 -10.15
CA VAL A 29 -13.53 -19.51 -9.23
C VAL A 29 -12.83 -18.34 -9.92
N LEU A 30 -11.77 -18.63 -10.69
CA LEU A 30 -11.05 -17.59 -11.42
C LEU A 30 -11.95 -16.90 -12.45
N LEU A 31 -12.76 -17.68 -13.19
CA LEU A 31 -13.74 -17.13 -14.14
C LEU A 31 -14.80 -16.26 -13.46
N ILE A 32 -15.37 -16.73 -12.35
CA ILE A 32 -16.38 -15.96 -11.61
C ILE A 32 -15.76 -14.69 -11.01
N GLY A 33 -14.59 -14.80 -10.38
CA GLY A 33 -13.88 -13.67 -9.78
C GLY A 33 -13.52 -12.61 -10.83
N ALA A 34 -13.00 -13.03 -11.99
CA ALA A 34 -12.71 -12.12 -13.10
C ALA A 34 -14.00 -11.48 -13.66
N SER A 35 -15.08 -12.25 -13.80
CA SER A 35 -16.37 -11.72 -14.26
C SER A 35 -16.96 -10.70 -13.29
N ILE A 36 -16.83 -10.93 -11.98
CA ILE A 36 -17.23 -9.98 -10.93
C ILE A 36 -16.39 -8.71 -11.01
N ALA A 37 -15.08 -8.82 -11.21
CA ALA A 37 -14.22 -7.65 -11.38
C ALA A 37 -14.67 -6.81 -12.59
N VAL A 38 -14.94 -7.45 -13.73
CA VAL A 38 -15.47 -6.77 -14.92
C VAL A 38 -16.84 -6.14 -14.63
N ALA A 39 -17.72 -6.84 -13.92
CA ALA A 39 -19.03 -6.31 -13.54
C ALA A 39 -18.94 -5.10 -12.61
N ILE A 40 -18.00 -5.10 -11.66
CA ILE A 40 -17.73 -3.95 -10.77
C ILE A 40 -17.35 -2.73 -11.63
N TYR A 41 -16.46 -2.90 -12.60
CA TYR A 41 -16.11 -1.83 -13.52
C TYR A 41 -17.31 -1.39 -14.36
N ILE A 42 -18.07 -2.30 -14.96
CA ILE A 42 -19.28 -1.93 -15.74
C ILE A 42 -20.28 -1.13 -14.89
N LEU A 43 -20.50 -1.53 -13.63
CA LEU A 43 -21.41 -0.85 -12.71
C LEU A 43 -20.91 0.55 -12.31
N LEU A 44 -19.60 0.76 -12.28
CA LEU A 44 -18.98 2.04 -11.93
C LEU A 44 -18.84 3.02 -13.11
N LEU A 45 -19.11 2.59 -14.35
CA LEU A 45 -19.14 3.45 -15.54
C LEU A 45 -19.96 4.74 -15.37
N PRO A 46 -21.21 4.74 -14.86
CA PRO A 46 -22.01 5.96 -14.68
C PRO A 46 -21.44 6.92 -13.63
N ILE A 47 -20.54 6.45 -12.77
CA ILE A 47 -19.97 7.20 -11.64
C ILE A 47 -18.49 7.53 -11.89
N ARG A 48 -18.03 7.43 -13.15
CA ARG A 48 -16.61 7.64 -13.51
C ARG A 48 -16.03 8.98 -13.04
N THR A 49 -16.84 10.03 -13.03
CA THR A 49 -16.43 11.39 -12.65
C THR A 49 -16.41 11.63 -11.13
N SER A 50 -16.91 10.68 -10.34
CA SER A 50 -16.81 10.72 -8.87
C SER A 50 -15.37 10.47 -8.41
N PRO A 51 -14.96 10.96 -7.21
CA PRO A 51 -13.63 10.67 -6.65
C PRO A 51 -13.28 9.18 -6.64
N ILE A 52 -14.28 8.32 -6.43
CA ILE A 52 -14.13 6.86 -6.45
C ILE A 52 -13.91 6.33 -7.88
N GLY A 53 -14.62 6.90 -8.86
CA GLY A 53 -14.45 6.54 -10.26
C GLY A 53 -13.06 6.92 -10.78
N VAL A 54 -12.59 8.13 -10.48
CA VAL A 54 -11.24 8.60 -10.81
C VAL A 54 -10.19 7.71 -10.15
N LEU A 55 -10.37 7.38 -8.86
CA LEU A 55 -9.48 6.48 -8.12
C LEU A 55 -9.31 5.11 -8.79
N LEU A 56 -10.38 4.57 -9.37
CA LEU A 56 -10.42 3.21 -9.92
C LEU A 56 -10.01 3.15 -11.39
N TYR A 57 -10.30 4.18 -12.18
CA TYR A 57 -10.05 4.20 -13.63
C TYR A 57 -8.78 4.94 -14.05
N ASP A 58 -8.46 6.07 -13.43
CA ASP A 58 -7.48 7.02 -13.96
C ASP A 58 -6.10 6.91 -13.28
N ARG A 59 -5.95 5.98 -12.33
CA ARG A 59 -4.77 5.85 -11.46
C ARG A 59 -3.78 4.75 -11.87
N GLY A 60 -3.98 4.08 -13.02
CA GLY A 60 -3.03 3.14 -13.61
C GLY A 60 -3.55 1.71 -13.85
N PHE A 61 -2.64 0.81 -14.21
CA PHE A 61 -2.95 -0.61 -14.48
C PHE A 61 -3.03 -1.46 -13.20
N THR A 62 -2.56 -0.93 -12.07
CA THR A 62 -2.47 -1.68 -10.82
C THR A 62 -3.85 -1.87 -10.18
N GLN A 63 -4.73 -0.87 -10.26
CA GLN A 63 -6.10 -0.88 -9.74
C GLN A 63 -6.96 -2.02 -10.29
N PRO A 64 -7.08 -2.26 -11.61
CA PRO A 64 -7.86 -3.37 -12.12
C PRO A 64 -7.34 -4.71 -11.66
N LEU A 65 -6.01 -4.85 -11.53
CA LEU A 65 -5.42 -6.09 -11.05
C LEU A 65 -5.67 -6.29 -9.55
N THR A 66 -5.55 -5.24 -8.72
CA THR A 66 -5.91 -5.28 -7.29
C THR A 66 -7.37 -5.69 -7.07
N ILE A 67 -8.30 -5.12 -7.83
CA ILE A 67 -9.73 -5.44 -7.73
C ILE A 67 -10.00 -6.87 -8.23
N ALA A 68 -9.33 -7.31 -9.29
CA ALA A 68 -9.46 -8.68 -9.78
C ALA A 68 -9.04 -9.69 -8.72
N LEU A 69 -7.87 -9.48 -8.10
CA LEU A 69 -7.39 -10.32 -7.00
C LEU A 69 -8.35 -10.30 -5.81
N ALA A 70 -8.79 -9.11 -5.39
CA ALA A 70 -9.76 -8.98 -4.29
C ALA A 70 -11.10 -9.68 -4.60
N SER A 71 -11.58 -9.59 -5.84
CA SER A 71 -12.81 -10.25 -6.30
C SER A 71 -12.70 -11.77 -6.32
N ILE A 72 -11.54 -12.30 -6.72
CA ILE A 72 -11.25 -13.74 -6.67
C ILE A 72 -11.25 -14.23 -5.21
N VAL A 73 -10.54 -13.54 -4.32
CA VAL A 73 -10.52 -13.88 -2.88
C VAL A 73 -11.93 -13.82 -2.29
N ALA A 74 -12.68 -12.75 -2.56
CA ALA A 74 -14.05 -12.61 -2.10
C ALA A 74 -14.95 -13.76 -2.59
N THR A 75 -14.79 -14.16 -3.85
CA THR A 75 -15.52 -15.30 -4.44
C THR A 75 -15.21 -16.61 -3.71
N ILE A 76 -13.92 -16.90 -3.46
CA ILE A 76 -13.50 -18.08 -2.70
C ILE A 76 -14.15 -18.07 -1.32
N THR A 77 -14.02 -16.95 -0.61
CA THR A 77 -14.55 -16.79 0.75
C THR A 77 -16.07 -17.00 0.80
N ILE A 78 -16.82 -16.39 -0.14
CA ILE A 78 -18.29 -16.51 -0.18
C ILE A 78 -18.71 -17.95 -0.51
N LEU A 79 -18.09 -18.58 -1.51
CA LEU A 79 -18.42 -19.95 -1.89
C LEU A 79 -18.10 -20.95 -0.76
N LYS A 80 -16.93 -20.81 -0.11
CA LYS A 80 -16.58 -21.61 1.07
C LYS A 80 -17.57 -21.37 2.21
N TYR A 81 -17.90 -20.12 2.52
CA TYR A 81 -18.87 -19.79 3.56
C TYR A 81 -20.24 -20.45 3.31
N ILE A 82 -20.74 -20.40 2.07
CA ILE A 82 -22.01 -21.05 1.71
C ILE A 82 -21.95 -22.56 1.90
N LYS A 83 -20.90 -23.23 1.42
CA LYS A 83 -20.70 -24.67 1.59
C LYS A 83 -20.60 -25.05 3.07
N LEU A 84 -19.75 -24.37 3.83
CA LEU A 84 -19.55 -24.62 5.27
C LEU A 84 -20.83 -24.41 6.07
N ARG A 85 -21.64 -23.38 5.75
CA ARG A 85 -22.92 -23.14 6.41
C ARG A 85 -23.95 -24.24 6.12
N GLN A 86 -23.85 -24.93 4.99
CA GLN A 86 -24.66 -26.12 4.70
C GLN A 86 -24.20 -27.31 5.55
N GLU A 87 -22.89 -27.56 5.61
CA GLU A 87 -22.30 -28.64 6.41
C GLU A 87 -22.52 -28.45 7.92
N TYR A 88 -22.42 -27.22 8.43
CA TYR A 88 -22.68 -26.94 9.83
C TYR A 88 -24.15 -27.19 10.22
N ARG A 89 -25.08 -26.95 9.28
CA ARG A 89 -26.49 -27.34 9.44
C ARG A 89 -26.66 -28.85 9.39
N ALA A 90 -25.87 -29.54 8.57
CA ALA A 90 -25.84 -30.99 8.48
C ALA A 90 -25.36 -31.60 9.81
N LEU A 91 -24.27 -31.09 10.41
CA LEU A 91 -23.73 -31.56 11.70
C LEU A 91 -24.75 -31.52 12.85
N ARG A 92 -25.68 -30.56 12.86
CA ARG A 92 -26.73 -30.46 13.89
C ARG A 92 -27.86 -31.51 13.74
N ARG A 93 -27.89 -32.27 12.65
CA ARG A 93 -28.88 -33.35 12.46
C ARG A 93 -28.49 -34.59 13.24
N ILE A 94 -29.48 -35.41 13.56
CA ILE A 94 -29.28 -36.73 14.17
C ILE A 94 -28.93 -37.72 13.05
N TRP A 95 -27.64 -38.06 12.91
CA TRP A 95 -27.15 -38.97 11.86
C TRP A 95 -27.24 -40.44 12.25
N ILE A 96 -27.06 -40.74 13.54
CA ILE A 96 -27.06 -42.11 14.06
C ILE A 96 -28.17 -42.18 15.09
N ALA A 97 -29.26 -42.86 14.76
CA ALA A 97 -30.34 -43.07 15.70
C ALA A 97 -29.86 -43.92 16.89
N GLU A 98 -30.28 -43.58 18.11
CA GLU A 98 -29.84 -44.28 19.34
C GLU A 98 -30.21 -45.76 19.36
N HIS A 99 -31.28 -46.15 18.65
CA HIS A 99 -31.80 -47.51 18.65
C HIS A 99 -31.05 -48.50 17.73
N ILE A 100 -30.12 -48.04 16.87
CA ILE A 100 -29.40 -48.94 15.96
C ILE A 100 -28.28 -49.67 16.74
N PRO A 101 -28.32 -51.01 16.86
CA PRO A 101 -27.26 -51.78 17.51
C PRO A 101 -25.98 -51.75 16.64
N LEU A 102 -24.99 -50.96 17.06
CA LEU A 102 -23.67 -50.87 16.41
C LEU A 102 -22.66 -51.90 16.94
N ASN A 103 -23.17 -52.89 17.68
CA ASN A 103 -22.36 -53.86 18.41
C ASN A 103 -21.91 -55.05 17.54
N GLN A 104 -22.60 -55.33 16.44
CA GLN A 104 -22.31 -56.48 15.58
C GLN A 104 -21.80 -56.02 14.21
N PRO A 105 -20.49 -56.15 13.90
CA PRO A 105 -19.89 -55.61 12.68
C PRO A 105 -20.46 -56.21 11.39
N ASN A 106 -20.97 -57.45 11.43
CA ASN A 106 -21.58 -58.14 10.28
C ASN A 106 -23.10 -58.03 10.19
N SER A 107 -23.74 -57.16 10.99
CA SER A 107 -25.19 -56.98 10.90
C SER A 107 -25.60 -56.25 9.61
N GLN A 108 -26.70 -56.69 9.00
CA GLN A 108 -27.25 -56.08 7.79
C GLN A 108 -27.67 -54.62 8.03
N GLU A 109 -28.01 -54.27 9.28
CA GLU A 109 -28.39 -52.93 9.70
C GLU A 109 -27.23 -51.93 9.60
N ILE A 110 -26.01 -52.30 10.03
CA ILE A 110 -24.83 -51.44 9.93
C ILE A 110 -24.44 -51.23 8.46
N ALA A 111 -24.54 -52.27 7.63
CA ALA A 111 -24.29 -52.16 6.19
C ALA A 111 -25.30 -51.21 5.50
N LEU A 112 -26.59 -51.29 5.86
CA LEU A 112 -27.61 -50.38 5.36
C LEU A 112 -27.39 -48.94 5.84
N LEU A 113 -27.01 -48.75 7.10
CA LEU A 113 -26.66 -47.44 7.65
C LEU A 113 -25.46 -46.83 6.92
N GLN A 114 -24.40 -47.61 6.72
CA GLN A 114 -23.21 -47.20 5.98
C GLN A 114 -23.56 -46.74 4.56
N GLN A 115 -24.40 -47.52 3.86
CA GLN A 115 -24.81 -47.18 2.50
C GLN A 115 -25.71 -45.93 2.44
N ARG A 116 -26.58 -45.72 3.44
CA ARG A 116 -27.40 -44.49 3.55
C ARG A 116 -26.52 -43.27 3.76
N LEU A 117 -25.60 -43.32 4.72
CA LEU A 117 -24.67 -42.24 5.02
C LEU A 117 -23.77 -41.91 3.81
N ALA A 118 -23.33 -42.93 3.06
CA ALA A 118 -22.55 -42.73 1.84
C ALA A 118 -23.33 -42.04 0.70
N LYS A 119 -24.68 -42.03 0.74
CA LYS A 119 -25.53 -41.39 -0.29
C LYS A 119 -25.97 -39.97 0.06
N GLU A 120 -25.95 -39.57 1.34
CA GLU A 120 -26.42 -38.25 1.77
C GLU A 120 -25.48 -37.10 1.39
N GLY A 121 -24.19 -37.38 1.14
CA GLY A 121 -23.24 -36.44 0.54
C GLY A 121 -22.79 -35.26 1.42
N SER A 122 -23.22 -35.20 2.69
CA SER A 122 -22.65 -34.28 3.68
C SER A 122 -21.35 -34.84 4.24
N LEU A 123 -20.44 -33.95 4.64
CA LEU A 123 -19.13 -34.32 5.15
C LEU A 123 -19.21 -35.26 6.37
N VAL A 124 -20.12 -34.97 7.31
CA VAL A 124 -20.31 -35.79 8.53
C VAL A 124 -20.71 -37.21 8.16
N ALA A 125 -21.73 -37.35 7.30
CA ALA A 125 -22.23 -38.65 6.86
C ALA A 125 -21.17 -39.45 6.11
N VAL A 126 -20.45 -38.80 5.19
CA VAL A 126 -19.42 -39.44 4.38
C VAL A 126 -18.30 -39.95 5.29
N ARG A 127 -17.81 -39.14 6.25
CA ARG A 127 -16.79 -39.56 7.22
C ARG A 127 -17.28 -40.70 8.10
N CYS A 128 -18.48 -40.61 8.67
CA CYS A 128 -19.09 -41.71 9.43
C CYS A 128 -19.23 -42.99 8.60
N SER A 129 -19.61 -42.89 7.32
CA SER A 129 -19.75 -44.06 6.43
C SER A 129 -18.42 -44.78 6.18
N ARG A 130 -17.32 -44.04 6.08
CA ARG A 130 -15.97 -44.62 5.89
C ARG A 130 -15.46 -45.28 7.17
N ILE A 131 -15.69 -44.65 8.31
CA ILE A 131 -15.33 -45.23 9.62
C ILE A 131 -16.13 -46.51 9.88
N LEU A 132 -17.43 -46.51 9.58
CA LEU A 132 -18.26 -47.71 9.63
C LEU A 132 -17.78 -48.78 8.65
N GLN A 133 -17.35 -48.39 7.45
CA GLN A 133 -16.77 -49.33 6.48
C GLN A 133 -15.48 -49.98 7.03
N ALA A 134 -14.59 -49.20 7.64
CA ALA A 134 -13.39 -49.72 8.30
C ALA A 134 -13.75 -50.68 9.46
N TYR A 135 -14.77 -50.35 10.24
CA TYR A 135 -15.29 -51.21 11.31
C TYR A 135 -15.88 -52.53 10.80
N ILE A 136 -16.67 -52.51 9.72
CA ILE A 136 -17.23 -53.72 9.10
C ILE A 136 -16.10 -54.65 8.61
N GLN A 137 -15.01 -54.08 8.08
CA GLN A 137 -13.87 -54.85 7.58
C GLN A 137 -12.99 -55.41 8.70
N SER A 138 -12.71 -54.63 9.74
CA SER A 138 -11.83 -55.04 10.84
C SER A 138 -12.54 -55.89 11.89
N GLY A 139 -13.83 -55.64 12.11
CA GLY A 139 -14.60 -56.16 13.24
C GLY A 139 -14.13 -55.64 14.60
N ASP A 140 -13.31 -54.58 14.63
CA ASP A 140 -12.73 -54.04 15.86
C ASP A 140 -12.83 -52.50 15.92
N ARG A 141 -13.28 -51.98 17.07
CA ARG A 141 -13.33 -50.55 17.37
C ARG A 141 -11.96 -49.88 17.27
N THR A 142 -10.88 -50.56 17.66
CA THR A 142 -9.54 -49.94 17.66
C THR A 142 -9.11 -49.53 16.26
N ALA A 143 -9.28 -50.42 15.28
CA ALA A 143 -9.00 -50.15 13.87
C ALA A 143 -9.91 -49.03 13.30
N ALA A 144 -11.18 -48.98 13.72
CA ALA A 144 -12.08 -47.89 13.31
C ALA A 144 -11.68 -46.52 13.91
N ALA A 145 -11.17 -46.51 15.14
CA ALA A 145 -10.67 -45.30 15.79
C ALA A 145 -9.37 -44.80 15.16
N GLU A 146 -8.43 -45.70 14.85
CA GLU A 146 -7.18 -45.37 14.13
C GLU A 146 -7.49 -44.79 12.75
N PHE A 147 -8.42 -45.40 12.01
CA PHE A 147 -8.89 -44.86 10.73
C PHE A 147 -9.54 -43.47 10.89
N ALA A 148 -10.33 -43.25 11.96
CA ALA A 148 -10.96 -41.95 12.21
C ALA A 148 -9.92 -40.84 12.48
N LEU A 149 -8.81 -41.16 13.16
CA LEU A 149 -7.69 -40.24 13.38
C LEU A 149 -6.97 -39.90 12.07
N ASP A 150 -6.65 -40.92 11.25
CA ASP A 150 -6.06 -40.71 9.92
C ASP A 150 -6.94 -39.82 9.03
N ASP A 151 -8.25 -40.12 8.97
CA ASP A 151 -9.22 -39.34 8.20
C ASP A 151 -9.32 -37.88 8.72
N SER A 152 -9.32 -37.65 10.04
CA SER A 152 -9.28 -36.29 10.63
C SER A 152 -8.03 -35.50 10.22
N SER A 153 -6.86 -36.13 10.31
CA SER A 153 -5.59 -35.51 9.91
C SER A 153 -5.58 -35.14 8.43
N PHE A 154 -6.10 -36.02 7.57
CA PHE A 154 -6.22 -35.79 6.14
C PHE A 154 -7.08 -34.56 5.83
N TYR A 155 -8.25 -34.43 6.45
CA TYR A 155 -9.13 -33.28 6.24
C TYR A 155 -8.55 -31.97 6.78
N THR A 156 -7.81 -32.03 7.88
CA THR A 156 -7.08 -30.88 8.43
C THR A 156 -6.02 -30.39 7.46
N SER A 157 -5.16 -31.28 6.95
CA SER A 157 -4.14 -30.93 5.96
C SER A 157 -4.73 -30.48 4.62
N SER A 158 -5.83 -31.11 4.17
CA SER A 158 -6.54 -30.69 2.95
C SER A 158 -7.16 -29.30 3.09
N SER A 159 -7.75 -28.98 4.24
CA SER A 159 -8.26 -27.64 4.55
C SER A 159 -7.13 -26.60 4.47
N GLU A 160 -6.00 -26.85 5.16
CA GLU A 160 -4.85 -25.95 5.16
C GLU A 160 -4.30 -25.71 3.74
N SER A 161 -4.16 -26.79 2.96
CA SER A 161 -3.77 -26.70 1.54
C SER A 161 -4.76 -25.85 0.72
N SER A 162 -6.07 -26.02 0.92
CA SER A 162 -7.09 -25.26 0.21
C SER A 162 -7.07 -23.75 0.49
N TYR A 163 -6.55 -23.31 1.65
CA TYR A 163 -6.41 -21.88 1.98
C TYR A 163 -5.06 -21.27 1.59
N SER A 164 -4.09 -22.08 1.14
CA SER A 164 -2.78 -21.59 0.69
C SER A 164 -2.90 -20.58 -0.47
N PHE A 165 -3.66 -20.93 -1.51
CA PHE A 165 -3.87 -20.08 -2.68
C PHE A 165 -4.51 -18.72 -2.37
N PRO A 166 -5.69 -18.64 -1.71
CA PRO A 166 -6.29 -17.34 -1.39
C PRO A 166 -5.38 -16.52 -0.45
N ARG A 167 -4.59 -17.14 0.44
CA ARG A 167 -3.62 -16.43 1.28
C ARG A 167 -2.52 -15.75 0.46
N ILE A 168 -2.01 -16.42 -0.57
CA ILE A 168 -1.05 -15.83 -1.52
C ILE A 168 -1.66 -14.63 -2.24
N LEU A 169 -2.92 -14.72 -2.69
CA LEU A 169 -3.60 -13.60 -3.35
C LEU A 169 -3.78 -12.41 -2.39
N VAL A 170 -4.18 -12.66 -1.14
CA VAL A 170 -4.29 -11.61 -0.10
C VAL A 170 -2.95 -10.91 0.12
N TRP A 171 -1.85 -11.67 0.14
CA TRP A 171 -0.50 -11.13 0.27
C TRP A 171 -0.04 -10.34 -0.98
N ALA A 172 -0.47 -10.74 -2.17
CA ALA A 172 -0.14 -10.04 -3.42
C ALA A 172 -0.80 -8.66 -3.52
N ILE A 173 -1.99 -8.46 -2.92
CA ILE A 173 -2.75 -7.20 -3.01
C ILE A 173 -1.92 -5.98 -2.50
N PRO A 174 -1.35 -5.98 -1.28
CA PRO A 174 -0.49 -4.89 -0.80
C PRO A 174 0.76 -4.67 -1.65
N LEU A 175 1.40 -5.74 -2.11
CA LEU A 175 2.60 -5.65 -2.97
C LEU A 175 2.30 -4.94 -4.28
N LEU A 176 1.12 -5.20 -4.84
CA LEU A 176 0.64 -4.54 -6.05
C LEU A 176 0.37 -3.05 -5.81
N GLY A 177 -0.18 -2.70 -4.63
CA GLY A 177 -0.29 -1.31 -4.19
C GLY A 177 1.05 -0.61 -4.10
N PHE A 178 2.04 -1.26 -3.45
CA PHE A 178 3.41 -0.76 -3.38
C PHE A 178 4.03 -0.58 -4.77
N LEU A 179 3.86 -1.55 -5.67
CA LEU A 179 4.31 -1.43 -7.06
C LEU A 179 3.65 -0.24 -7.77
N GLY A 180 2.37 0.00 -7.50
CA GLY A 180 1.65 1.21 -7.94
C GLY A 180 2.30 2.50 -7.44
N THR A 181 2.70 2.56 -6.17
CA THR A 181 3.42 3.74 -5.65
C THR A 181 4.78 3.95 -6.29
N VAL A 182 5.56 2.88 -6.46
CA VAL A 182 6.90 2.97 -7.07
C VAL A 182 6.78 3.50 -8.49
N PHE A 183 5.81 3.00 -9.25
CA PHE A 183 5.56 3.47 -10.62
C PHE A 183 5.03 4.91 -10.66
N GLY A 184 4.13 5.28 -9.75
CA GLY A 184 3.59 6.65 -9.65
C GLY A 184 4.66 7.68 -9.27
N ILE A 185 5.49 7.38 -8.27
CA ILE A 185 6.60 8.24 -7.83
C ILE A 185 7.67 8.33 -8.92
N SER A 186 8.03 7.21 -9.55
CA SER A 186 9.05 7.19 -10.62
C SER A 186 8.63 8.05 -11.81
N GLN A 187 7.38 7.98 -12.25
CA GLN A 187 6.87 8.84 -13.32
C GLN A 187 6.81 10.31 -12.91
N ALA A 188 6.37 10.60 -11.68
CA ALA A 188 6.31 11.97 -11.16
C ALA A 188 7.70 12.62 -11.15
N VAL A 189 8.69 11.93 -10.59
CA VAL A 189 10.08 12.43 -10.51
C VAL A 189 10.73 12.52 -11.90
N GLY A 190 10.56 11.50 -12.75
CA GLY A 190 11.11 11.51 -14.10
C GLY A 190 10.55 12.64 -14.97
N GLY A 191 9.24 12.90 -14.87
CA GLY A 191 8.59 14.03 -15.56
C GLY A 191 9.11 15.39 -15.09
N PHE A 192 9.39 15.53 -13.79
CA PHE A 192 9.94 16.77 -13.25
C PHE A 192 11.34 17.09 -13.73
N THR A 193 12.22 16.09 -13.75
CA THR A 193 13.59 16.27 -14.25
C THR A 193 13.60 16.74 -15.70
N GLY A 194 12.72 16.16 -16.55
CA GLY A 194 12.57 16.61 -17.93
C GLY A 194 12.06 18.04 -18.06
N VAL A 195 11.13 18.46 -17.18
CA VAL A 195 10.67 19.86 -17.13
C VAL A 195 11.80 20.79 -16.68
N LEU A 196 12.61 20.41 -15.69
CA LEU A 196 13.75 21.21 -15.23
C LEU A 196 14.84 21.38 -16.30
N GLU A 197 15.09 20.35 -17.12
CA GLU A 197 16.06 20.42 -18.23
C GLU A 197 15.59 21.31 -19.39
N GLN A 198 14.28 21.48 -19.56
CA GLN A 198 13.66 22.26 -20.64
C GLN A 198 13.14 23.62 -20.18
N ALA A 199 13.09 23.87 -18.88
CA ALA A 199 12.49 25.06 -18.28
C ALA A 199 13.31 26.32 -18.58
N GLY A 200 12.82 27.11 -19.54
CA GLY A 200 13.27 28.49 -19.78
C GLY A 200 12.44 29.55 -19.04
N ASP A 201 11.29 29.16 -18.45
CA ASP A 201 10.30 30.07 -17.87
C ASP A 201 9.70 29.53 -16.56
N VAL A 202 9.32 30.44 -15.66
CA VAL A 202 8.83 30.15 -14.29
C VAL A 202 7.49 29.40 -14.32
N ASP A 203 6.66 29.66 -15.33
CA ASP A 203 5.36 29.00 -15.49
C ASP A 203 5.51 27.48 -15.77
N GLN A 204 6.56 27.06 -16.49
CA GLN A 204 6.82 25.65 -16.75
C GLN A 204 7.27 24.91 -15.48
N ILE A 205 8.03 25.58 -14.62
CA ILE A 205 8.44 25.02 -13.31
C ILE A 205 7.21 24.82 -12.42
N LYS A 206 6.28 25.79 -12.40
CA LYS A 206 5.01 25.69 -11.65
C LYS A 206 4.15 24.52 -12.14
N GLU A 207 4.07 24.32 -13.45
CA GLU A 207 3.38 23.18 -14.05
C GLU A 207 4.07 21.85 -13.69
N GLY A 208 5.40 21.80 -13.72
CA GLY A 208 6.20 20.66 -13.27
C GLY A 208 5.91 20.27 -11.81
N ILE A 209 5.90 21.22 -10.87
CA ILE A 209 5.59 20.97 -9.45
C ILE A 209 4.15 20.46 -9.29
N THR A 210 3.20 21.01 -10.03
CA THR A 210 1.79 20.59 -9.99
C THR A 210 1.63 19.16 -10.50
N SER A 211 2.33 18.82 -11.59
CA SER A 211 2.39 17.47 -12.16
C SER A 211 2.96 16.46 -11.17
N VAL A 212 4.10 16.78 -10.53
CA VAL A 212 4.72 15.94 -9.49
C VAL A 212 3.78 15.70 -8.32
N THR A 213 3.17 16.76 -7.81
CA THR A 213 2.25 16.69 -6.67
C THR A 213 1.06 15.80 -6.99
N THR A 214 0.54 15.88 -8.21
CA THR A 214 -0.55 15.04 -8.70
C THR A 214 -0.12 13.59 -8.84
N GLY A 215 1.06 13.32 -9.42
CA GLY A 215 1.61 11.96 -9.55
C GLY A 215 1.90 11.29 -8.20
N LEU A 216 2.35 12.07 -7.22
CA LEU A 216 2.55 11.61 -5.84
C LEU A 216 1.20 11.30 -5.15
N ALA A 217 0.18 12.13 -5.36
CA ALA A 217 -1.17 11.86 -4.86
C ALA A 217 -1.76 10.57 -5.46
N VAL A 218 -1.62 10.37 -6.78
CA VAL A 218 -1.97 9.13 -7.47
C VAL A 218 -1.27 7.93 -6.83
N ALA A 219 0.04 8.04 -6.58
CA ALA A 219 0.81 6.97 -5.96
C ALA A 219 0.21 6.57 -4.61
N PHE A 220 0.00 7.52 -3.71
CA PHE A 220 -0.58 7.24 -2.38
C PHE A 220 -1.99 6.65 -2.46
N ASP A 221 -2.83 7.19 -3.33
CA ASP A 221 -4.19 6.68 -3.62
C ASP A 221 -4.15 5.18 -4.00
N THR A 222 -3.20 4.76 -4.84
CA THR A 222 -3.07 3.36 -5.28
C THR A 222 -2.80 2.40 -4.11
N THR A 223 -1.93 2.80 -3.18
CA THR A 223 -1.59 1.99 -2.01
C THR A 223 -2.70 1.99 -0.98
N LEU A 224 -3.33 3.15 -0.75
CA LEU A 224 -4.47 3.24 0.17
C LEU A 224 -5.58 2.28 -0.26
N LEU A 225 -5.94 2.28 -1.55
CA LEU A 225 -6.94 1.37 -2.10
C LEU A 225 -6.54 -0.10 -1.89
N ALA A 226 -5.29 -0.46 -2.20
CA ALA A 226 -4.81 -1.83 -2.07
C ALA A 226 -4.84 -2.31 -0.60
N LEU A 227 -4.40 -1.48 0.35
CA LEU A 227 -4.44 -1.82 1.77
C LEU A 227 -5.86 -1.96 2.29
N CYS A 228 -6.76 -1.02 1.94
CA CYS A 228 -8.17 -1.10 2.30
C CYS A 228 -8.82 -2.39 1.76
N LEU A 229 -8.62 -2.71 0.48
CA LEU A 229 -9.14 -3.93 -0.12
C LEU A 229 -8.53 -5.19 0.50
N SER A 230 -7.22 -5.19 0.79
CA SER A 230 -6.54 -6.32 1.44
C SER A 230 -7.17 -6.63 2.79
N ILE A 231 -7.36 -5.62 3.65
CA ILE A 231 -8.00 -5.78 4.95
C ILE A 231 -9.45 -6.26 4.78
N LEU A 232 -10.19 -5.68 3.83
CA LEU A 232 -11.58 -6.02 3.55
C LEU A 232 -11.77 -7.49 3.17
N VAL A 233 -10.85 -8.08 2.41
CA VAL A 233 -10.94 -9.49 1.98
C VAL A 233 -10.27 -10.46 2.95
N MET A 234 -9.21 -10.02 3.65
CA MET A 234 -8.45 -10.84 4.59
C MET A 234 -9.28 -11.23 5.81
N ILE A 235 -10.00 -10.27 6.42
CA ILE A 235 -10.77 -10.54 7.64
C ILE A 235 -11.85 -11.63 7.39
N PRO A 236 -12.72 -11.52 6.38
CA PRO A 236 -13.69 -12.57 6.06
C PRO A 236 -13.03 -13.92 5.75
N LEU A 237 -11.91 -13.93 5.02
CA LEU A 237 -11.20 -15.17 4.69
C LEU A 237 -10.75 -15.91 5.96
N VAL A 238 -10.11 -15.21 6.90
CA VAL A 238 -9.65 -15.79 8.17
C VAL A 238 -10.83 -16.27 9.03
N LEU A 239 -11.96 -15.56 9.02
CA LEU A 239 -13.17 -15.98 9.73
C LEU A 239 -13.75 -17.27 9.14
N VAL A 240 -13.75 -17.40 7.81
CA VAL A 240 -14.22 -18.61 7.11
C VAL A 240 -13.26 -19.79 7.36
N GLU A 241 -11.95 -19.55 7.37
CA GLU A 241 -10.93 -20.54 7.73
C GLU A 241 -11.16 -21.06 9.16
N ARG A 242 -11.34 -20.16 10.14
CA ARG A 242 -11.68 -20.55 11.52
C ARG A 242 -13.01 -21.32 11.61
N TYR A 243 -14.00 -20.92 10.81
CA TYR A 243 -15.30 -21.59 10.77
C TYR A 243 -15.19 -23.01 10.23
N GLU A 244 -14.34 -23.25 9.23
CA GLU A 244 -14.01 -24.58 8.71
C GLU A 244 -13.29 -25.43 9.77
N SER A 245 -12.28 -24.89 10.45
CA SER A 245 -11.59 -25.61 11.53
C SER A 245 -12.54 -26.01 12.67
N HIS A 246 -13.46 -25.13 13.08
CA HIS A 246 -14.47 -25.47 14.08
C HIS A 246 -15.47 -26.53 13.60
N LEU A 247 -15.83 -26.52 12.30
CA LEU A 247 -16.68 -27.56 11.72
C LEU A 247 -15.96 -28.91 11.77
N LEU A 248 -14.71 -28.99 11.32
CA LEU A 248 -13.93 -30.23 11.31
C LEU A 248 -13.77 -30.80 12.72
N LEU A 249 -13.40 -29.95 13.70
CA LEU A 249 -13.33 -30.33 15.11
C LEU A 249 -14.70 -30.81 15.63
N GLY A 250 -15.79 -30.11 15.30
CA GLY A 250 -17.14 -30.52 15.69
C GLY A 250 -17.54 -31.90 15.14
N ILE A 251 -17.08 -32.24 13.93
CA ILE A 251 -17.27 -33.57 13.34
C ILE A 251 -16.44 -34.62 14.09
N ASP A 252 -15.20 -34.31 14.42
CA ASP A 252 -14.33 -35.22 15.18
C ASP A 252 -14.89 -35.51 16.58
N VAL A 253 -15.39 -34.47 17.26
CA VAL A 253 -16.10 -34.63 18.54
C VAL A 253 -17.34 -35.51 18.36
N PHE A 254 -18.16 -35.27 17.33
CA PHE A 254 -19.33 -36.11 17.06
C PHE A 254 -18.95 -37.59 16.85
N ILE A 255 -17.89 -37.87 16.08
CA ILE A 255 -17.40 -39.22 15.84
C ILE A 255 -16.92 -39.87 17.15
N ASN A 256 -16.11 -39.16 17.93
CA ASN A 256 -15.54 -39.69 19.17
C ASN A 256 -16.57 -39.87 20.30
N ASP A 257 -17.59 -39.00 20.37
CA ASP A 257 -18.57 -39.04 21.46
C ASP A 257 -19.81 -39.89 21.12
N LYS A 258 -20.20 -39.94 19.84
CA LYS A 258 -21.47 -40.57 19.41
C LYS A 258 -21.29 -41.84 18.58
N LEU A 259 -20.24 -41.95 17.77
CA LEU A 259 -20.04 -43.11 16.89
C LEU A 259 -19.13 -44.16 17.53
N LEU A 260 -17.87 -43.82 17.82
CA LEU A 260 -16.85 -44.77 18.29
C LEU A 260 -17.21 -45.52 19.59
N PRO A 261 -17.83 -44.89 20.61
CA PRO A 261 -18.16 -45.57 21.86
C PRO A 261 -19.21 -46.68 21.68
N ARG A 262 -19.98 -46.64 20.58
CA ARG A 262 -21.03 -47.62 20.27
C ARG A 262 -20.50 -48.85 19.52
N LEU A 263 -19.26 -48.83 19.05
CA LEU A 263 -18.62 -49.94 18.35
C LEU A 263 -18.04 -50.95 19.36
N GLN A 264 -18.15 -52.25 19.07
CA GLN A 264 -17.52 -53.28 19.90
C GLN A 264 -16.02 -53.36 19.66
N THR A 265 -15.26 -53.45 20.76
CA THR A 265 -13.86 -53.89 20.72
C THR A 265 -13.84 -55.40 20.54
N LYS A 266 -12.99 -55.90 19.65
CA LYS A 266 -12.76 -57.34 19.53
C LYS A 266 -12.07 -57.81 20.81
N ASN A 267 -12.82 -58.43 21.71
CA ASN A 267 -12.23 -59.12 22.86
C ASN A 267 -11.27 -60.17 22.32
N LYS A 268 -9.95 -59.93 22.46
CA LYS A 268 -8.99 -61.02 22.52
C LYS A 268 -9.18 -61.68 23.88
N ASP A 269 -10.28 -62.40 24.04
CA ASP A 269 -10.40 -63.38 25.11
C ASP A 269 -9.42 -64.50 24.76
N LEU A 270 -8.14 -64.28 25.06
CA LEU A 270 -7.23 -65.35 25.42
C LEU A 270 -7.83 -65.96 26.69
N SER A 271 -8.81 -66.84 26.52
CA SER A 271 -9.48 -67.44 27.66
C SER A 271 -8.42 -68.12 28.52
N ALA A 272 -8.43 -67.85 29.82
CA ALA A 272 -7.54 -68.51 30.77
C ALA A 272 -7.65 -70.04 30.63
N GLU A 273 -8.78 -70.54 30.13
CA GLU A 273 -9.06 -71.93 29.83
C GLU A 273 -8.32 -72.44 28.56
N THR A 274 -8.17 -71.64 27.50
CA THR A 274 -7.34 -72.00 26.33
C THR A 274 -5.86 -72.05 26.70
N ILE A 275 -5.40 -71.11 27.53
CA ILE A 275 -4.03 -71.12 28.05
C ILE A 275 -3.83 -72.32 28.99
N ASN A 276 -4.77 -72.56 29.91
CA ASN A 276 -4.69 -73.70 30.84
C ASN A 276 -4.80 -75.05 30.11
N ASN A 277 -5.63 -75.19 29.08
CA ASN A 277 -5.74 -76.45 28.33
C ASN A 277 -4.53 -76.69 27.42
N ALA A 278 -3.93 -75.64 26.85
CA ALA A 278 -2.66 -75.76 26.13
C ALA A 278 -1.50 -76.14 27.07
N VAL A 279 -1.48 -75.58 28.29
CA VAL A 279 -0.49 -75.89 29.33
C VAL A 279 -0.71 -77.30 29.89
N LYS A 280 -1.95 -77.72 30.14
CA LYS A 280 -2.30 -79.03 30.70
C LYS A 280 -2.10 -80.16 29.69
N GLY A 281 -2.43 -79.94 28.41
CA GLY A 281 -2.12 -80.87 27.32
C GLY A 281 -0.62 -81.09 27.11
N ALA A 282 0.19 -80.03 27.29
CA ALA A 282 1.65 -80.15 27.24
C ALA A 282 2.26 -80.86 28.46
N ILE A 283 1.58 -80.84 29.62
CA ILE A 283 2.05 -81.48 30.87
C ILE A 283 1.69 -82.97 30.90
N ASP A 284 0.51 -83.37 30.42
CA ASP A 284 0.06 -84.77 30.49
C ASP A 284 0.71 -85.67 29.41
N GLU A 285 1.18 -85.11 28.29
CA GLU A 285 1.73 -85.88 27.16
C GLU A 285 3.22 -86.24 27.32
N HIS A 286 3.97 -85.60 28.24
CA HIS A 286 5.45 -85.66 28.24
C HIS A 286 6.14 -85.97 29.58
N PHE A 287 5.42 -86.33 30.66
CA PHE A 287 6.06 -86.64 31.97
C PHE A 287 5.91 -88.11 32.41
N PRO A 288 6.98 -88.93 32.35
CA PRO A 288 7.11 -90.18 33.11
C PRO A 288 7.77 -89.98 34.50
N ASN A 289 7.72 -91.03 35.33
CA ASN A 289 7.97 -91.05 36.79
C ASN A 289 9.23 -90.31 37.33
N PRO A 290 9.16 -89.79 38.59
CA PRO A 290 10.07 -88.76 39.11
C PRO A 290 11.51 -89.19 39.42
N GLU A 291 11.82 -90.48 39.46
CA GLU A 291 13.11 -90.98 39.99
C GLU A 291 14.22 -91.11 38.94
N THR A 292 13.95 -90.87 37.65
CA THR A 292 14.97 -90.89 36.57
C THR A 292 15.33 -89.52 35.98
N LEU A 293 14.73 -88.43 36.50
CA LEU A 293 14.79 -87.10 35.86
C LEU A 293 15.80 -86.12 36.45
N VAL A 294 16.51 -86.46 37.53
CA VAL A 294 17.40 -85.50 38.20
C VAL A 294 18.59 -85.13 37.31
N GLU A 295 19.17 -86.08 36.58
CA GLU A 295 20.33 -85.82 35.69
C GLU A 295 19.97 -85.02 34.43
N PRO A 296 18.93 -85.36 33.64
CA PRO A 296 18.55 -84.58 32.47
C PRO A 296 17.99 -83.19 32.81
N ALA A 297 17.25 -83.05 33.93
CA ALA A 297 16.69 -81.76 34.33
C ALA A 297 17.77 -80.73 34.65
N HIS A 298 18.91 -81.14 35.24
CA HIS A 298 20.05 -80.27 35.44
C HIS A 298 20.73 -79.84 34.12
N GLN A 299 20.75 -80.72 33.11
CA GLN A 299 21.24 -80.37 31.78
C GLN A 299 20.31 -79.40 31.06
N TYR A 300 19.00 -79.67 31.03
CA TYR A 300 18.01 -78.77 30.42
C TYR A 300 17.93 -77.42 31.15
N ALA A 301 18.02 -77.39 32.48
CA ALA A 301 18.05 -76.15 33.24
C ALA A 301 19.33 -75.35 32.96
N ARG A 302 20.49 -76.00 32.82
CA ARG A 302 21.74 -75.33 32.39
C ARG A 302 21.60 -74.79 30.98
N GLU A 303 21.11 -75.59 30.04
CA GLU A 303 21.02 -75.21 28.64
C GLU A 303 19.98 -74.09 28.42
N ALA A 304 18.85 -74.14 29.13
CA ALA A 304 17.85 -73.09 29.14
C ALA A 304 18.36 -71.81 29.80
N ALA A 305 19.05 -71.90 30.95
CA ALA A 305 19.68 -70.74 31.58
C ALA A 305 20.75 -70.12 30.67
N GLN A 306 21.49 -70.94 29.92
CA GLN A 306 22.53 -70.49 29.01
C GLN A 306 21.96 -69.85 27.74
N LYS A 307 20.88 -70.40 27.16
CA LYS A 307 20.12 -69.80 26.04
C LYS A 307 19.43 -68.50 26.45
N LEU A 308 18.87 -68.45 27.66
CA LEU A 308 18.21 -67.26 28.19
C LEU A 308 19.25 -66.17 28.51
N ALA A 309 20.39 -66.53 29.11
CA ALA A 309 21.49 -65.58 29.33
C ALA A 309 22.07 -65.04 28.01
N THR A 310 22.28 -65.88 26.99
CA THR A 310 22.77 -65.42 25.68
C THR A 310 21.73 -64.58 24.94
N GLY A 311 20.45 -64.98 24.95
CA GLY A 311 19.36 -64.18 24.37
C GLY A 311 19.20 -62.82 25.07
N PHE A 312 19.26 -62.80 26.40
CA PHE A 312 19.17 -61.59 27.19
C PHE A 312 20.36 -60.65 26.99
N LEU A 313 21.58 -61.18 26.94
CA LEU A 313 22.78 -60.39 26.63
C LEU A 313 22.75 -59.83 25.20
N THR A 314 22.22 -60.59 24.23
CA THR A 314 22.05 -60.13 22.85
C THR A 314 21.04 -58.97 22.78
N GLU A 315 19.94 -59.07 23.52
CA GLU A 315 18.92 -58.02 23.52
C GLU A 315 19.35 -56.77 24.29
N ILE A 316 20.10 -56.94 25.40
CA ILE A 316 20.74 -55.82 26.10
C ILE A 316 21.79 -55.14 25.21
N ALA A 317 22.58 -55.92 24.45
CA ALA A 317 23.56 -55.35 23.53
C ALA A 317 22.89 -54.49 22.44
N LYS A 318 21.74 -54.91 21.90
CA LYS A 318 20.94 -54.09 20.96
C LYS A 318 20.43 -52.80 21.61
N ILE A 319 19.94 -52.87 22.85
CA ILE A 319 19.46 -51.68 23.58
C ILE A 319 20.62 -50.70 23.85
N GLN A 320 21.80 -51.21 24.17
CA GLN A 320 23.00 -50.40 24.38
C GLN A 320 23.48 -49.75 23.07
N ASP A 321 23.38 -50.46 21.93
CA ASP A 321 23.70 -49.94 20.61
C ASP A 321 22.74 -48.83 20.16
N ILE A 322 21.43 -49.05 20.34
CA ILE A 322 20.39 -48.02 20.09
C ILE A 322 20.60 -46.80 20.99
N SER A 323 20.90 -47.00 22.28
CA SER A 323 21.20 -45.90 23.19
C SER A 323 22.42 -45.11 22.74
N SER A 324 23.44 -45.78 22.21
CA SER A 324 24.65 -45.12 21.69
C SER A 324 24.36 -44.32 20.43
N GLN A 325 23.57 -44.87 19.50
CA GLN A 325 23.09 -44.16 18.30
C GLN A 325 22.23 -42.94 18.63
N VAL A 326 21.33 -43.04 19.61
CA VAL A 326 20.50 -41.90 20.04
C VAL A 326 21.37 -40.80 20.66
N ILE A 327 22.38 -41.17 21.47
CA ILE A 327 23.32 -40.20 22.04
C ILE A 327 24.12 -39.50 20.93
N GLU A 328 24.58 -40.24 19.92
CA GLU A 328 25.31 -39.69 18.77
C GLU A 328 24.42 -38.77 17.91
N GLN A 329 23.17 -39.15 17.64
CA GLN A 329 22.22 -38.31 16.93
C GLN A 329 21.88 -37.03 17.70
N VAL A 330 21.67 -37.12 19.01
CA VAL A 330 21.41 -35.94 19.86
C VAL A 330 22.64 -35.03 19.92
N ALA A 331 23.86 -35.59 19.92
CA ALA A 331 25.10 -34.81 19.83
C ALA A 331 25.20 -34.07 18.48
N ASN A 332 24.95 -34.76 17.36
CA ASN A 332 24.93 -34.16 16.02
C ASN A 332 23.87 -33.04 15.90
N VAL A 333 22.66 -33.28 16.38
CA VAL A 333 21.59 -32.26 16.37
C VAL A 333 21.96 -31.06 17.24
N ARG A 334 22.61 -31.27 18.39
CA ARG A 334 23.13 -30.16 19.22
C ARG A 334 24.22 -29.37 18.52
N GLU A 335 25.11 -30.03 17.80
CA GLU A 335 26.20 -29.37 17.05
C GLU A 335 25.65 -28.55 15.87
N ILE A 336 24.71 -29.12 15.10
CA ILE A 336 23.99 -28.40 14.04
C ILE A 336 23.24 -27.19 14.62
N ALA A 337 22.50 -27.36 15.72
CA ALA A 337 21.79 -26.26 16.36
C ALA A 337 22.71 -25.20 17.02
N ALA A 338 23.96 -25.56 17.34
CA ALA A 338 24.97 -24.59 17.77
C ALA A 338 25.52 -23.82 16.57
N LYS A 339 25.82 -24.51 15.47
CA LYS A 339 26.28 -23.93 14.22
C LYS A 339 25.25 -22.96 13.62
N ASP A 340 23.99 -23.37 13.52
CA ASP A 340 22.90 -22.52 13.00
C ASP A 340 22.72 -21.26 13.86
N ARG A 341 22.81 -21.39 15.19
CA ARG A 341 22.78 -20.22 16.08
C ARG A 341 23.95 -19.28 15.84
N GLN A 342 25.14 -19.81 15.59
CA GLN A 342 26.31 -18.99 15.35
C GLN A 342 26.23 -18.29 13.99
N GLU A 343 25.82 -18.99 12.93
CA GLU A 343 25.54 -18.40 11.62
C GLU A 343 24.48 -17.31 11.70
N PHE A 344 23.39 -17.58 12.42
CA PHE A 344 22.32 -16.62 12.65
C PHE A 344 22.84 -15.38 13.40
N MET A 345 23.58 -15.56 14.50
CA MET A 345 24.16 -14.42 15.23
C MET A 345 25.14 -13.61 14.38
N THR A 346 25.92 -14.27 13.52
CA THR A 346 26.86 -13.59 12.61
C THR A 346 26.11 -12.80 11.55
N PHE A 347 25.07 -13.38 10.96
CA PHE A 347 24.19 -12.71 9.99
C PHE A 347 23.52 -11.48 10.61
N PHE A 348 22.95 -11.61 11.82
CA PHE A 348 22.32 -10.48 12.52
C PHE A 348 23.31 -9.40 12.91
N GLY A 349 24.53 -9.77 13.32
CA GLY A 349 25.61 -8.81 13.59
C GLY A 349 25.99 -8.02 12.34
N GLN A 350 26.22 -8.71 11.21
CA GLN A 350 26.55 -8.09 9.93
C GLN A 350 25.42 -7.21 9.39
N GLN A 351 24.17 -7.69 9.44
CA GLN A 351 22.99 -6.93 9.05
C GLN A 351 22.83 -5.67 9.90
N HIS A 352 23.05 -5.77 11.21
CA HIS A 352 22.94 -4.63 12.12
C HIS A 352 24.03 -3.59 11.86
N GLN A 353 25.27 -4.03 11.62
CA GLN A 353 26.38 -3.14 11.29
C GLN A 353 26.16 -2.44 9.94
N ALA A 354 25.75 -3.17 8.90
CA ALA A 354 25.42 -2.58 7.60
C ALA A 354 24.28 -1.55 7.70
N ASN A 355 23.27 -1.81 8.52
CA ASN A 355 22.20 -0.85 8.78
C ASN A 355 22.69 0.39 9.52
N GLN A 356 23.61 0.25 10.50
CA GLN A 356 24.20 1.40 11.18
C GLN A 356 25.05 2.26 10.24
N GLU A 357 25.87 1.63 9.39
CA GLU A 357 26.66 2.34 8.37
C GLU A 357 25.76 3.09 7.38
N LEU A 358 24.66 2.47 6.93
CA LEU A 358 23.67 3.14 6.08
C LEU A 358 23.02 4.33 6.77
N ILE A 359 22.64 4.20 8.04
CA ILE A 359 22.07 5.32 8.81
C ILE A 359 23.07 6.47 8.94
N GLU A 360 24.35 6.16 9.17
CA GLU A 360 25.40 7.16 9.29
C GLU A 360 25.70 7.84 7.96
N GLN A 361 25.72 7.10 6.85
CA GLN A 361 25.80 7.65 5.50
C GLN A 361 24.63 8.59 5.20
N ILE A 362 23.39 8.14 5.46
CA ILE A 362 22.18 8.97 5.28
C ILE A 362 22.29 10.26 6.11
N LYS A 363 22.72 10.16 7.37
CA LYS A 363 22.87 11.34 8.25
C LYS A 363 23.89 12.33 7.68
N ASN A 364 25.03 11.85 7.18
CA ASN A 364 26.05 12.69 6.56
C ASN A 364 25.54 13.35 5.27
N THR A 365 24.82 12.62 4.42
CA THR A 365 24.22 13.19 3.21
C THR A 365 23.16 14.24 3.53
N VAL A 366 22.35 14.02 4.57
CA VAL A 366 21.34 15.00 5.01
C VAL A 366 22.00 16.28 5.55
N GLU A 367 23.06 16.16 6.34
CA GLU A 367 23.87 17.31 6.79
C GLU A 367 24.47 18.07 5.61
N GLU A 368 25.02 17.38 4.61
CA GLU A 368 25.59 18.00 3.42
C GLU A 368 24.54 18.73 2.57
N ILE A 369 23.36 18.13 2.38
CA ILE A 369 22.22 18.76 1.68
C ILE A 369 21.76 20.01 2.43
N LYS A 370 21.67 19.94 3.75
CA LYS A 370 21.29 21.08 4.59
C LYS A 370 22.30 22.23 4.47
N ALA A 371 23.59 21.93 4.52
CA ALA A 371 24.66 22.91 4.35
C ALA A 371 24.63 23.55 2.95
N ARG A 372 24.44 22.75 1.88
CA ARG A 372 24.28 23.27 0.51
C ARG A 372 23.07 24.18 0.37
N ASN A 373 21.91 23.76 0.88
CA ASN A 373 20.69 24.57 0.81
C ASN A 373 20.86 25.91 1.54
N GLN A 374 21.53 25.91 2.69
CA GLN A 374 21.79 27.13 3.45
C GLN A 374 22.77 28.07 2.72
N SER A 375 23.81 27.51 2.06
CA SER A 375 24.72 28.27 1.20
C SER A 375 23.99 28.91 0.00
N VAL A 376 23.12 28.15 -0.67
CA VAL A 376 22.30 28.65 -1.79
C VAL A 376 21.35 29.77 -1.32
N ALA A 377 20.70 29.61 -0.17
CA ALA A 377 19.82 30.64 0.38
C ALA A 377 20.59 31.95 0.70
N ASN A 378 21.79 31.83 1.27
CA ASN A 378 22.65 32.99 1.53
C ASN A 378 23.08 33.67 0.22
N GLY A 379 23.52 32.90 -0.78
CA GLY A 379 23.91 33.43 -2.09
C GLY A 379 22.77 34.16 -2.81
N LEU A 380 21.54 33.65 -2.72
CA LEU A 380 20.36 34.31 -3.30
C LEU A 380 20.04 35.63 -2.58
N SER A 381 20.21 35.67 -1.25
CA SER A 381 20.05 36.88 -0.45
C SER A 381 21.11 37.94 -0.79
N ASP A 382 22.36 37.53 -0.99
CA ASP A 382 23.45 38.43 -1.38
C ASP A 382 23.24 39.02 -2.78
N GLN A 383 22.84 38.19 -3.75
CA GLN A 383 22.45 38.67 -5.08
C GLN A 383 21.27 39.65 -5.03
N THR A 384 20.26 39.36 -4.19
CA THR A 384 19.10 40.25 -4.02
C THR A 384 19.53 41.61 -3.45
N ARG A 385 20.51 41.62 -2.53
CA ARG A 385 21.08 42.85 -1.96
C ARG A 385 21.88 43.64 -3.00
N GLU A 386 22.67 42.95 -3.82
CA GLU A 386 23.45 43.56 -4.91
C GLU A 386 22.53 44.19 -5.96
N ILE A 387 21.49 43.47 -6.39
CA ILE A 387 20.46 43.97 -7.31
C ILE A 387 19.77 45.21 -6.73
N ARG A 388 19.44 45.20 -5.44
CA ARG A 388 18.84 46.37 -4.77
C ARG A 388 19.77 47.58 -4.79
N GLN A 389 21.05 47.40 -4.53
CA GLN A 389 22.04 48.49 -4.60
C GLN A 389 22.18 49.03 -6.03
N GLN A 390 22.20 48.16 -7.05
CA GLN A 390 22.23 48.58 -8.44
C GLN A 390 20.96 49.36 -8.82
N LEU A 391 19.78 48.92 -8.37
CA LEU A 391 18.52 49.63 -8.57
C LEU A 391 18.51 51.01 -7.90
N GLU A 392 19.01 51.12 -6.67
CA GLU A 392 19.15 52.42 -5.97
C GLU A 392 20.13 53.35 -6.71
N GLN A 393 21.26 52.81 -7.20
CA GLN A 393 22.23 53.59 -7.98
C GLN A 393 21.66 54.06 -9.33
N LEU A 394 20.93 53.18 -10.04
CA LEU A 394 20.23 53.52 -11.27
C LEU A 394 19.15 54.58 -11.04
N THR A 395 18.43 54.50 -9.92
CA THR A 395 17.42 55.50 -9.53
C THR A 395 18.07 56.87 -9.31
N SER A 396 19.22 56.92 -8.61
CA SER A 396 19.97 58.18 -8.42
C SER A 396 20.50 58.76 -9.74
N VAL A 397 20.97 57.92 -10.66
CA VAL A 397 21.39 58.37 -12.00
C VAL A 397 20.20 58.92 -12.79
N LEU A 398 19.04 58.27 -12.70
CA LEU A 398 17.81 58.73 -13.34
C LEU A 398 17.37 60.09 -12.78
N GLU A 399 17.37 60.25 -11.47
CA GLU A 399 17.04 61.50 -10.77
C GLU A 399 17.96 62.65 -11.19
N ASN A 400 19.26 62.39 -11.29
CA ASN A 400 20.24 63.35 -11.80
C ASN A 400 19.97 63.75 -13.27
N ARG A 401 19.55 62.81 -14.12
CA ARG A 401 19.18 63.10 -15.52
C ARG A 401 17.88 63.91 -15.61
N VAL A 402 16.89 63.60 -14.78
CA VAL A 402 15.63 64.37 -14.69
C VAL A 402 15.93 65.80 -14.26
N SER A 403 16.74 66.00 -13.21
CA SER A 403 17.15 67.35 -12.78
C SER A 403 17.92 68.12 -13.85
N ALA A 404 18.79 67.46 -14.62
CA ALA A 404 19.49 68.07 -15.74
C ALA A 404 18.53 68.48 -16.88
N LEU A 405 17.51 67.66 -17.16
CA LEU A 405 16.46 67.96 -18.14
C LEU A 405 15.57 69.12 -17.68
N GLU A 406 15.22 69.20 -16.39
CA GLU A 406 14.50 70.35 -15.82
C GLU A 406 15.31 71.64 -16.00
N LYS A 407 16.61 71.62 -15.68
CA LYS A 407 17.51 72.77 -15.90
C LYS A 407 17.61 73.16 -17.37
N ALA A 408 17.67 72.19 -18.28
CA ALA A 408 17.68 72.47 -19.72
C ALA A 408 16.35 73.10 -20.18
N THR A 409 15.22 72.60 -19.67
CA THR A 409 13.88 73.13 -19.97
C THR A 409 13.70 74.56 -19.44
N SER A 410 14.22 74.85 -18.24
CA SER A 410 14.28 76.23 -17.71
C SER A 410 15.10 77.15 -18.60
N LYS A 411 16.29 76.72 -19.06
CA LYS A 411 17.10 77.53 -20.01
C LYS A 411 16.42 77.78 -21.35
N ILE A 412 15.64 76.82 -21.85
CA ILE A 412 14.83 77.02 -23.07
C ILE A 412 13.77 78.10 -22.82
N THR A 413 13.17 78.13 -21.63
CA THR A 413 12.21 79.16 -21.23
C THR A 413 12.88 80.54 -21.15
N ASP A 414 14.09 80.62 -20.60
CA ASP A 414 14.88 81.86 -20.57
C ASP A 414 15.22 82.36 -21.98
N LEU A 415 15.57 81.45 -22.90
CA LEU A 415 15.84 81.79 -24.30
C LEU A 415 14.60 82.31 -25.03
N GLN A 416 13.41 81.74 -24.77
CA GLN A 416 12.16 82.25 -25.31
C GLN A 416 11.87 83.66 -24.79
N GLN A 417 12.13 83.92 -23.51
CA GLN A 417 11.95 85.25 -22.92
C GLN A 417 12.95 86.26 -23.49
N LEU A 418 14.20 85.85 -23.74
CA LEU A 418 15.21 86.67 -24.40
C LEU A 418 14.82 86.99 -25.86
N GLN A 419 14.31 86.00 -26.61
CA GLN A 419 13.76 86.22 -27.95
C GLN A 419 12.59 87.22 -27.91
N HIS A 420 11.69 87.08 -26.95
CA HIS A 420 10.57 88.01 -26.77
C HIS A 420 11.06 89.43 -26.46
N ASN A 421 12.04 89.58 -25.58
CA ASN A 421 12.65 90.87 -25.24
C ASN A 421 13.40 91.50 -26.43
N LEU A 422 14.10 90.70 -27.22
CA LEU A 422 14.73 91.15 -28.47
C LEU A 422 13.68 91.62 -29.48
N ASN A 423 12.57 90.91 -29.60
CA ASN A 423 11.48 91.30 -30.50
C ASN A 423 10.84 92.62 -30.06
N ASN A 424 10.60 92.78 -28.76
CA ASN A 424 10.11 94.04 -28.18
C ASN A 424 11.13 95.18 -28.38
N SER A 425 12.43 94.90 -28.27
CA SER A 425 13.50 95.87 -28.51
C SER A 425 13.57 96.27 -29.99
N LEU A 426 13.45 95.32 -30.92
CA LEU A 426 13.34 95.58 -32.36
C LEU A 426 12.11 96.43 -32.69
N GLN A 427 10.96 96.13 -32.08
CA GLN A 427 9.73 96.91 -32.25
C GLN A 427 9.86 98.32 -31.65
N SER A 428 10.65 98.48 -30.57
CA SER A 428 10.98 99.80 -30.01
C SER A 428 11.96 100.58 -30.90
N LEU A 429 12.87 99.90 -31.59
CA LEU A 429 13.76 100.49 -32.59
C LEU A 429 12.99 100.90 -33.86
N GLU A 430 11.98 100.13 -34.27
CA GLU A 430 11.03 100.51 -35.32
C GLU A 430 10.27 101.79 -34.93
N LYS A 431 9.81 101.89 -33.68
CA LYS A 431 9.24 103.14 -33.13
C LYS A 431 10.26 104.28 -33.01
N ALA A 432 11.54 103.98 -32.82
CA ALA A 432 12.62 104.97 -32.85
C ALA A 432 13.00 105.40 -34.29
N GLY A 433 12.71 104.59 -35.31
CA GLY A 433 12.78 104.99 -36.73
C GLY A 433 11.78 106.09 -37.10
N HIS A 434 10.72 106.25 -36.31
CA HIS A 434 9.74 107.34 -36.42
C HIS A 434 10.31 108.73 -36.01
N LEU A 435 11.57 108.81 -35.56
CA LEU A 435 12.27 110.08 -35.34
C LEU A 435 12.57 110.84 -36.65
N GLU A 436 12.64 110.16 -37.79
CA GLU A 436 12.77 110.84 -39.10
C GLU A 436 11.52 111.65 -39.47
N GLU A 437 10.34 111.18 -39.08
CA GLU A 437 9.06 111.88 -39.32
C GLU A 437 8.92 113.13 -38.41
N VAL A 438 9.44 113.05 -37.18
CA VAL A 438 9.49 114.18 -36.24
C VAL A 438 10.53 115.23 -36.65
N LEU A 439 11.67 114.81 -37.22
CA LEU A 439 12.71 115.74 -37.70
C LEU A 439 12.29 116.53 -38.95
N VAL A 440 11.46 115.94 -39.82
CA VAL A 440 10.83 116.68 -40.93
C VAL A 440 9.84 117.72 -40.40
N GLY A 441 9.06 117.40 -39.37
CA GLY A 441 8.13 118.35 -38.72
C GLY A 441 8.81 119.53 -38.02
N VAL A 442 10.00 119.33 -37.43
CA VAL A 442 10.78 120.40 -36.79
C VAL A 442 11.40 121.35 -37.83
N LYS A 443 11.84 120.83 -38.98
CA LYS A 443 12.35 121.63 -40.10
C LYS A 443 11.26 122.55 -40.68
N ASP A 444 10.04 122.05 -40.81
CA ASP A 444 8.91 122.79 -41.37
C ASP A 444 8.41 123.91 -40.43
N ASN A 445 8.49 123.69 -39.11
CA ASN A 445 8.20 124.74 -38.11
C ASN A 445 9.27 125.82 -38.02
N LEU A 446 10.55 125.50 -38.24
CA LEU A 446 11.63 126.49 -38.29
C LEU A 446 11.53 127.41 -39.52
N ALA A 447 11.02 126.93 -40.66
CA ALA A 447 10.78 127.75 -41.84
C ALA A 447 9.64 128.78 -41.66
N ARG A 448 8.68 128.50 -40.76
CA ARG A 448 7.53 129.39 -40.46
C ARG A 448 7.86 130.53 -39.49
N LEU A 449 8.97 130.49 -38.77
CA LEU A 449 9.39 131.53 -37.81
C LEU A 449 10.24 132.65 -38.43
N GLN A 450 10.72 132.47 -39.67
CA GLN A 450 11.55 133.45 -40.38
C GLN A 450 10.86 134.80 -40.70
N PRO A 451 9.57 134.88 -41.05
CA PRO A 451 8.90 136.17 -41.28
C PRO A 451 8.53 136.94 -39.98
N LEU A 452 8.42 136.25 -38.84
CA LEU A 452 8.10 136.89 -37.55
C LEU A 452 9.28 137.67 -36.96
N LEU A 453 10.52 137.24 -37.23
CA LEU A 453 11.74 137.97 -36.82
C LEU A 453 12.01 139.24 -37.65
N GLN A 454 11.42 139.38 -38.85
CA GLN A 454 11.53 140.60 -39.66
C GLN A 454 10.52 141.70 -39.28
N GLN A 455 9.44 141.37 -38.56
CA GLN A 455 8.45 142.37 -38.11
C GLN A 455 8.83 143.09 -36.81
N MET A 456 9.79 142.57 -36.03
CA MET A 456 10.24 143.22 -34.78
C MET A 456 11.34 144.28 -34.95
N ASN A 457 11.82 144.56 -36.17
CA ASN A 457 12.97 145.45 -36.41
C ASN A 457 12.60 146.83 -37.00
N LYS A 458 11.47 147.42 -36.59
CA LYS A 458 11.15 148.84 -36.89
C LYS A 458 10.71 149.60 -35.62
N PRO A 459 11.28 150.78 -35.33
CA PRO A 459 11.12 151.45 -34.04
C PRO A 459 9.89 152.37 -34.01
N ARG A 460 9.08 152.38 -32.94
CA ARG A 460 8.19 153.51 -32.59
C ARG A 460 7.91 153.70 -31.09
N ARG A 461 8.38 154.87 -30.63
CA ARG A 461 7.89 155.85 -29.64
C ARG A 461 6.58 155.54 -28.90
N ILE A 462 6.62 155.60 -27.55
CA ILE A 462 5.48 155.59 -26.62
C ILE A 462 5.39 156.97 -25.97
N THR A 463 4.18 157.54 -25.89
CA THR A 463 3.85 158.82 -25.24
C THR A 463 2.98 158.56 -24.01
N PHE A 464 3.28 159.20 -22.89
CA PHE A 464 2.67 159.01 -21.57
C PHE A 464 1.19 159.41 -21.50
N ILE A 465 0.41 158.65 -20.72
CA ILE A 465 -0.80 159.10 -20.03
C ILE A 465 -0.71 158.58 -18.60
N GLU A 466 -0.85 159.48 -17.63
CA GLU A 466 -0.63 159.33 -16.19
C GLU A 466 -1.98 159.20 -15.44
N GLN A 467 -1.90 158.79 -14.16
CA GLN A 467 -2.92 158.75 -13.09
C GLN A 467 -3.61 157.41 -12.79
N ASP A 468 -3.75 156.99 -11.53
CA ASP A 468 -3.04 157.34 -10.29
C ASP A 468 -3.27 156.21 -9.27
N ASN A 469 -2.32 156.14 -8.34
CA ASN A 469 -2.08 155.20 -7.26
C ASN A 469 -3.20 155.01 -6.22
N GLY A 470 -3.12 153.87 -5.51
CA GLY A 470 -3.66 153.77 -4.15
C GLY A 470 -3.49 152.40 -3.46
N ASN A 471 -2.35 152.21 -2.79
CA ASN A 471 -2.11 151.46 -1.53
C ASN A 471 -2.37 149.92 -1.40
N ILE A 472 -1.28 149.12 -1.44
CA ILE A 472 -0.53 148.41 -0.33
C ILE A 472 -1.22 148.38 1.07
N PRO A 473 -1.03 147.40 2.02
CA PRO A 473 -0.09 146.25 2.18
C PRO A 473 -0.82 144.89 2.38
N LEU A 474 -0.23 143.70 2.52
CA LEU A 474 1.11 143.22 2.92
C LEU A 474 1.34 141.86 2.24
#